data_AF-A0A7L3Y4H3-F1
#
_entry.id   AF-A0A7L3Y4H3-F1
#
_cell.length_a   1.000
_cell.length_b   1.000
_cell.length_c   1.000
_cell.angle_alpha   90.00
_cell.angle_beta   90.00
_cell.angle_gamma   90.00
#
_symmetry.space_group_name_H-M   'P 1'
#
loop_
_entity.id
_entity.type
_entity.pdbx_description
1 polymer ?
#
loop_
_entity_poly.entity_id
_entity_poly.type
_entity_poly.pdbx_seq_one_letter_code
_entity_poly.pdbx_strand_id
1 'polypeptide(L)'
;SGVTVCVLTLASIQPGSGGDTLLLTRLEKDTAPVTIRIPVAPDKAPLRSVLSDFDAIQKEQKETNSCTDKQDWWLRRSELDRRMKSLIETLETQVLGCWRGALIPTDPQPGLAEEAAHLHPRLRRCGWRDS
;
A
#
# COMPACT_ATOMS: atom_id res chain seq x y z
N SER A 1 14.98 -14.94 -12.84
CA SER A 1 13.85 -14.22 -12.20
C SER A 1 13.94 -14.40 -10.70
N GLY A 2 14.00 -13.29 -9.95
CA GLY A 2 14.11 -13.29 -8.49
C GLY A 2 12.77 -13.03 -7.81
N VAL A 3 12.68 -13.39 -6.53
CA VAL A 3 11.57 -12.99 -5.66
C VAL A 3 11.86 -11.58 -5.14
N THR A 4 10.87 -10.68 -5.25
CA THR A 4 10.87 -9.37 -4.56
C THR A 4 10.06 -9.50 -3.28
N VAL A 5 10.61 -9.07 -2.16
CA VAL A 5 9.90 -9.03 -0.87
C VAL A 5 9.55 -7.58 -0.55
N CYS A 6 8.27 -7.30 -0.32
CA CYS A 6 7.78 -6.01 0.13
C CYS A 6 7.32 -6.10 1.58
N VAL A 7 7.93 -5.30 2.46
CA VAL A 7 7.57 -5.18 3.86
C VAL A 7 6.87 -3.85 4.07
N LEU A 8 5.62 -3.92 4.55
CA LEU A 8 4.80 -2.76 4.90
C LEU A 8 4.77 -2.65 6.41
N THR A 9 5.14 -1.50 6.98
CA THR A 9 5.16 -1.28 8.44
C THR A 9 4.58 0.07 8.79
N LEU A 10 3.65 0.09 9.73
CA LEU A 10 3.14 1.33 10.29
C LEU A 10 4.10 1.84 11.38
N ALA A 11 4.64 3.03 11.18
CA ALA A 11 5.49 3.71 12.14
C ALA A 11 4.80 4.96 12.69
N SER A 12 4.81 5.12 14.01
CA SER A 12 4.44 6.37 14.68
C SER A 12 5.72 7.14 14.96
N ILE A 13 5.81 8.38 14.48
CA ILE A 13 7.03 9.19 14.61
C ILE A 13 7.17 9.74 16.05
N GLN A 14 6.07 10.03 16.75
CA GLN A 14 6.05 10.38 18.18
C GLN A 14 4.69 10.08 18.84
N PRO A 15 4.64 9.65 20.11
CA PRO A 15 3.40 9.62 20.88
C PRO A 15 2.83 11.05 21.00
N GLY A 16 1.64 11.28 20.43
CA GLY A 16 0.97 12.60 20.40
C GLY A 16 1.13 13.39 19.09
N SER A 17 2.00 12.96 18.18
CA SER A 17 2.04 13.46 16.80
C SER A 17 0.98 12.72 15.98
N GLY A 18 -0.04 13.43 15.50
CA GLY A 18 -1.18 12.84 14.77
C GLY A 18 -0.88 12.33 13.35
N GLY A 19 0.39 12.05 13.02
CA GLY A 19 0.80 11.60 11.69
C GLY A 19 1.31 10.16 11.70
N ASP A 20 0.45 9.23 11.27
CA ASP A 20 0.89 7.87 10.95
C ASP A 20 1.80 7.91 9.70
N THR A 21 2.88 7.13 9.69
CA THR A 21 3.73 6.96 8.51
C THR A 21 3.79 5.49 8.12
N LEU A 22 3.44 5.19 6.87
CA LEU A 22 3.63 3.85 6.32
C LEU A 22 5.02 3.74 5.72
N LEU A 23 5.80 2.77 6.17
CA LEU A 23 7.09 2.41 5.63
C LEU A 23 6.91 1.24 4.67
N LEU A 24 7.31 1.42 3.41
CA LEU A 24 7.39 0.35 2.41
C LEU A 24 8.87 0.06 2.15
N THR A 25 9.33 -1.12 2.57
CA THR A 25 10.70 -1.59 2.30
C THR A 25 10.67 -2.70 1.27
N ARG A 26 11.40 -2.49 0.18
CA ARG A 26 11.57 -3.44 -0.90
C ARG A 26 12.94 -4.10 -0.79
N LEU A 27 12.93 -5.42 -0.82
CA LEU A 27 14.12 -6.27 -0.73
C LEU A 27 14.21 -7.14 -1.98
N GLU A 28 15.35 -7.08 -2.65
CA GLU A 28 15.66 -7.92 -3.79
C GLU A 28 17.05 -8.53 -3.62
N LYS A 29 17.28 -9.63 -4.32
CA LYS A 29 18.56 -10.32 -4.28
C LYS A 29 19.64 -9.43 -4.92
N ASP A 30 20.80 -9.35 -4.27
CA ASP A 30 21.99 -8.67 -4.78
C ASP A 30 21.81 -7.15 -5.02
N THR A 31 20.80 -6.51 -4.42
CA THR A 31 20.58 -5.06 -4.46
C THR A 31 20.45 -4.46 -3.05
N ALA A 32 20.71 -3.16 -2.93
CA ALA A 32 20.49 -2.45 -1.68
C ALA A 32 18.97 -2.32 -1.39
N PRO A 33 18.53 -2.52 -0.14
CA PRO A 33 17.14 -2.29 0.25
C PRO A 33 16.68 -0.87 -0.09
N VAL A 34 15.46 -0.76 -0.62
CA VAL A 34 14.82 0.54 -0.88
C VAL A 34 13.70 0.74 0.13
N THR A 35 13.82 1.76 0.98
CA THR A 35 12.79 2.11 1.97
C THR A 35 12.12 3.43 1.59
N ILE A 36 10.80 3.37 1.39
CA ILE A 36 9.95 4.52 1.07
C ILE A 36 9.17 4.89 2.32
N ARG A 37 9.17 6.18 2.66
CA ARG A 37 8.36 6.77 3.73
C ARG A 37 7.13 7.41 3.12
N ILE A 38 5.94 6.91 3.45
CA ILE A 38 4.66 7.39 2.95
C ILE A 38 3.94 8.09 4.11
N PRO A 39 3.94 9.43 4.17
CA PRO A 39 3.18 10.16 5.18
C PRO A 39 1.68 9.92 4.93
N VAL A 40 0.98 9.35 5.91
CA VAL A 40 -0.47 9.23 5.84
C VAL A 40 -1.03 10.53 6.40
N ALA A 41 -1.58 11.35 5.51
CA ALA A 41 -2.09 12.66 5.90
C ALA A 41 -3.31 12.50 6.83
N PRO A 42 -3.40 13.27 7.93
CA PRO A 42 -4.48 13.13 8.92
C PRO A 42 -5.86 13.57 8.41
N ASP A 43 -5.90 14.31 7.30
CA ASP A 43 -7.11 14.77 6.60
C ASP A 43 -7.65 13.75 5.58
N LYS A 44 -6.81 12.79 5.16
CA LYS A 44 -7.18 11.64 4.32
C LYS A 44 -7.48 10.46 5.24
N ALA A 45 -8.27 9.49 4.77
CA ALA A 45 -8.72 8.34 5.56
C ALA A 45 -7.58 7.81 6.47
N PRO A 46 -7.67 8.01 7.81
CA PRO A 46 -6.57 7.65 8.69
C PRO A 46 -6.29 6.16 8.50
N LEU A 47 -5.03 5.78 8.27
CA LEU A 47 -4.68 4.37 8.02
C LEU A 47 -5.19 3.46 9.14
N ARG A 48 -5.19 3.96 10.38
CA ARG A 48 -5.84 3.30 11.52
C ARG A 48 -7.33 3.02 11.33
N SER A 49 -8.09 3.95 10.77
CA SER A 49 -9.51 3.74 10.46
C SER A 49 -9.67 2.66 9.38
N VAL A 50 -8.84 2.70 8.33
CA VAL A 50 -8.86 1.68 7.27
C VAL A 50 -8.54 0.28 7.83
N LEU A 51 -7.58 0.17 8.75
CA LEU A 51 -7.26 -1.08 9.42
C LEU A 51 -8.39 -1.54 10.37
N SER A 52 -9.05 -0.61 11.07
CA SER A 52 -10.22 -0.92 11.89
C SER A 52 -11.39 -1.44 11.06
N ASP A 53 -11.62 -0.86 9.88
CA ASP A 53 -12.67 -1.31 8.96
C ASP A 53 -12.38 -2.72 8.44
N PHE A 54 -11.10 -3.04 8.18
CA PHE A 54 -10.68 -4.37 7.78
C PHE A 54 -10.96 -5.40 8.89
N ASP A 55 -10.62 -5.09 10.13
CA ASP A 55 -10.90 -5.96 11.29
C ASP A 55 -12.41 -6.20 11.47
N ALA A 56 -13.22 -5.15 11.29
CA ALA A 56 -14.67 -5.25 11.35
C ALA A 56 -15.23 -6.17 10.25
N ILE A 57 -14.76 -6.01 9.00
CA ILE A 57 -15.15 -6.89 7.88
C ILE A 57 -14.77 -8.34 8.18
N GLN A 58 -13.56 -8.60 8.69
CA GLN A 58 -13.12 -9.96 9.03
C GLN A 58 -13.99 -10.59 10.12
N LYS A 59 -14.35 -9.81 11.15
CA LYS A 59 -15.24 -10.27 12.23
C LYS A 59 -16.64 -10.61 11.69
N GLU A 60 -17.24 -9.70 10.94
CA GLU A 60 -18.58 -9.89 10.36
C GLU A 60 -18.61 -11.03 9.33
N GLN A 61 -17.52 -11.26 8.59
CA GLN A 61 -17.38 -12.41 7.69
C GLN A 61 -17.43 -13.72 8.48
N LYS A 62 -16.76 -13.80 9.63
CA LYS A 62 -16.79 -14.98 10.50
C LYS A 62 -18.21 -15.27 11.01
N GLU A 63 -18.94 -14.23 11.39
CA GLU A 63 -20.34 -14.34 11.82
C GLU A 63 -21.26 -14.77 10.67
N THR A 64 -21.10 -14.17 9.49
CA THR A 64 -21.88 -14.47 8.29
C THR A 64 -21.70 -15.93 7.84
N ASN A 65 -20.50 -16.49 8.00
CA ASN A 65 -20.24 -17.91 7.67
C ASN A 65 -21.06 -18.90 8.51
N SER A 66 -21.60 -18.48 9.66
CA SER A 66 -22.49 -19.30 10.49
C SER A 66 -23.98 -19.12 10.17
N CYS A 67 -24.34 -18.23 9.24
CA CYS A 67 -25.72 -17.99 8.84
C CYS A 67 -26.26 -19.17 8.02
N THR A 68 -27.38 -19.74 8.45
CA THR A 68 -28.04 -20.88 7.78
C THR A 68 -29.11 -20.45 6.78
N ASP A 69 -29.66 -19.25 6.93
CA ASP A 69 -30.60 -18.71 5.96
C ASP A 69 -29.85 -18.28 4.68
N LYS A 70 -30.28 -18.83 3.54
CA LYS A 70 -29.57 -18.63 2.27
C LYS A 70 -29.70 -17.20 1.76
N GLN A 71 -30.85 -16.58 1.91
CA GLN A 71 -31.09 -15.23 1.38
C GLN A 71 -30.30 -14.21 2.19
N ASP A 72 -30.40 -14.29 3.52
CA ASP A 72 -29.65 -13.43 4.43
C ASP A 72 -28.14 -13.65 4.30
N TRP A 73 -27.70 -14.90 4.12
CA TRP A 73 -26.29 -15.21 3.88
C TRP A 73 -25.78 -14.52 2.62
N TRP A 74 -26.49 -14.62 1.49
CA TRP A 74 -26.08 -13.99 0.23
C TRP A 74 -26.07 -12.46 0.34
N LEU A 75 -27.08 -11.86 0.96
CA LEU A 75 -27.16 -10.41 1.14
C LEU A 75 -25.98 -9.89 1.99
N ARG A 76 -25.71 -10.52 3.13
CA ARG A 76 -24.59 -10.14 4.01
C ARG A 76 -23.24 -10.34 3.33
N ARG A 77 -23.06 -11.47 2.63
CA ARG A 77 -21.79 -11.78 1.94
C ARG A 77 -21.50 -10.80 0.81
N SER A 78 -22.53 -10.35 0.09
CA SER A 78 -22.42 -9.36 -0.99
C SER A 78 -22.05 -7.97 -0.45
N GLU A 79 -22.64 -7.59 0.68
CA GLU A 79 -22.32 -6.32 1.34
C GLU A 79 -20.88 -6.31 1.89
N LEU A 80 -20.43 -7.42 2.47
CA LEU A 80 -19.02 -7.57 2.90
C LEU A 80 -18.05 -7.47 1.73
N ASP A 81 -18.39 -8.07 0.57
CA ASP A 81 -17.58 -7.99 -0.64
C ASP A 81 -17.46 -6.54 -1.15
N ARG A 82 -18.58 -5.82 -1.19
CA ARG A 82 -18.62 -4.40 -1.56
C ARG A 82 -17.75 -3.54 -0.64
N ARG A 83 -17.83 -3.77 0.67
CA ARG A 83 -17.01 -3.05 1.67
C ARG A 83 -15.52 -3.37 1.51
N MET A 84 -15.17 -4.64 1.31
CA MET A 84 -13.78 -5.05 1.08
C MET A 84 -13.20 -4.41 -0.17
N LYS A 85 -13.98 -4.37 -1.27
CA LYS A 85 -13.57 -3.68 -2.50
C LYS A 85 -13.26 -2.21 -2.26
N SER A 86 -14.18 -1.49 -1.61
CA SER A 86 -13.99 -0.06 -1.30
C SER A 86 -12.78 0.20 -0.37
N LEU A 87 -12.52 -0.72 0.56
CA LEU A 87 -11.35 -0.68 1.43
C LEU A 87 -10.04 -0.83 0.64
N ILE A 88 -9.97 -1.81 -0.27
CA ILE A 88 -8.80 -2.02 -1.13
C ILE A 88 -8.56 -0.80 -2.04
N GLU A 89 -9.62 -0.25 -2.64
CA GLU A 89 -9.54 0.97 -3.46
C GLU A 89 -8.99 2.16 -2.64
N THR A 90 -9.38 2.27 -1.37
CA THR A 90 -8.89 3.31 -0.46
C THR A 90 -7.40 3.12 -0.13
N LEU A 91 -6.98 1.88 0.18
CA LEU A 91 -5.57 1.56 0.40
C LEU A 91 -4.72 1.88 -0.85
N GLU A 92 -5.22 1.54 -2.03
CA GLU A 92 -4.49 1.77 -3.28
C GLU A 92 -4.39 3.26 -3.63
N THR A 93 -5.51 3.99 -3.57
CA THR A 93 -5.59 5.35 -4.10
C THR A 93 -5.21 6.43 -3.09
N GLN A 94 -5.59 6.26 -1.82
CA GLN A 94 -5.41 7.29 -0.79
C GLN A 94 -4.18 7.04 0.07
N VAL A 95 -3.89 5.77 0.40
CA VAL A 95 -2.75 5.42 1.26
C VAL A 95 -1.48 5.25 0.44
N LEU A 96 -1.46 4.32 -0.51
CA LEU A 96 -0.29 4.07 -1.36
C LEU A 96 -0.15 5.16 -2.44
N GLY A 97 -1.25 5.54 -3.09
CA GLY A 97 -1.26 6.54 -4.14
C GLY A 97 -0.28 6.20 -5.26
N CYS A 98 0.65 7.11 -5.55
CA CYS A 98 1.69 6.90 -6.56
C CYS A 98 2.67 5.76 -6.20
N TRP A 99 2.79 5.41 -4.92
CA TRP A 99 3.72 4.38 -4.45
C TRP A 99 3.23 2.95 -4.65
N ARG A 100 1.98 2.74 -5.10
CA ARG A 100 1.47 1.39 -5.42
C ARG A 100 2.37 0.63 -6.41
N GLY A 101 3.03 1.35 -7.32
CA GLY A 101 3.96 0.77 -8.29
C GLY A 101 5.19 0.12 -7.65
N ALA A 102 5.57 0.52 -6.43
CA ALA A 102 6.71 -0.06 -5.73
C ALA A 102 6.44 -1.51 -5.26
N LEU A 103 5.18 -1.94 -5.18
CA LEU A 103 4.77 -3.32 -4.89
C LEU A 103 4.86 -4.25 -6.09
N ILE A 104 4.99 -3.69 -7.30
CA ILE A 104 5.06 -4.46 -8.53
C ILE A 104 6.48 -4.99 -8.71
N PRO A 105 6.67 -6.29 -8.98
CA PRO A 105 7.98 -6.86 -9.31
C PRO A 105 8.63 -6.09 -10.47
N THR A 106 9.93 -5.84 -10.38
CA THR A 106 10.67 -5.17 -11.45
C THR A 106 10.90 -6.16 -12.58
N ASP A 107 10.47 -5.78 -13.77
CA ASP A 107 10.89 -6.46 -15.00
C ASP A 107 12.07 -5.69 -15.62
N PRO A 108 13.24 -6.33 -15.83
CA PRO A 108 14.39 -5.68 -16.45
C PRO A 108 14.09 -5.32 -17.91
N GLN A 109 13.57 -4.13 -18.13
CA GLN A 109 13.38 -3.58 -19.47
C GLN A 109 14.64 -2.79 -19.86
N PRO A 110 15.45 -3.26 -20.82
CA PRO A 110 16.75 -2.65 -21.14
C PRO A 110 16.62 -1.18 -21.57
N GLY A 111 15.51 -0.79 -22.23
CA GLY A 111 15.25 0.60 -22.58
C GLY A 111 15.01 1.53 -21.37
N LEU A 112 14.55 1.00 -20.23
CA LEU A 112 14.28 1.81 -19.05
C LEU A 112 15.57 2.34 -18.40
N ALA A 113 16.64 1.55 -18.44
CA ALA A 113 17.95 1.96 -17.92
C ALA A 113 18.56 3.09 -18.77
N GLU A 114 18.41 3.00 -20.09
CA GLU A 114 18.85 4.04 -21.03
C GLU A 114 18.06 5.36 -20.80
N GLU A 115 16.74 5.27 -20.74
CA GLU A 115 15.88 6.42 -20.44
C GLU A 115 16.21 7.06 -19.07
N ALA A 116 16.43 6.23 -18.04
CA ALA A 116 16.85 6.72 -16.72
C ALA A 116 18.21 7.45 -16.80
N ALA A 117 19.17 6.93 -17.56
CA ALA A 117 20.47 7.57 -17.78
C ALA A 117 20.34 8.91 -18.52
N HIS A 118 19.39 9.04 -19.47
CA HIS A 118 19.08 10.30 -20.14
C HIS A 118 18.36 11.32 -19.25
N LEU A 119 17.47 10.86 -18.37
CA LEU A 119 16.75 11.71 -17.42
C LEU A 119 17.64 12.23 -16.29
N HIS A 120 18.56 11.41 -15.81
CA HIS A 120 19.46 11.72 -14.70
C HIS A 120 20.15 13.10 -14.79
N PRO A 121 20.87 13.47 -15.88
CA PRO A 121 21.51 14.79 -15.97
C PRO A 121 20.50 15.94 -15.99
N ARG A 122 19.27 15.72 -16.50
CA ARG A 122 18.20 16.73 -16.50
C ARG A 122 17.67 16.94 -15.09
N LEU A 123 17.45 15.86 -14.34
CA LEU A 123 17.02 15.93 -12.94
C LEU A 123 18.07 16.63 -12.07
N ARG A 124 19.35 16.37 -12.30
CA ARG A 124 20.45 17.07 -11.60
C ARG A 124 20.46 18.58 -11.85
N ARG A 125 20.18 19.01 -13.08
CA ARG A 125 20.00 20.45 -13.38
C ARG A 125 18.82 21.07 -12.66
N CYS A 126 17.79 20.28 -12.37
CA CYS A 126 16.61 20.70 -11.60
C CYS A 126 16.80 20.58 -10.07
N GLY A 127 18.02 20.28 -9.59
CA GLY A 127 18.34 20.25 -8.17
C GLY A 127 18.18 18.89 -7.48
N TRP A 128 17.88 17.82 -8.22
CA TRP A 128 17.90 16.47 -7.69
C TRP A 128 19.36 16.02 -7.41
N ARG A 129 19.58 15.35 -6.27
CA ARG A 129 20.89 14.83 -5.86
C ARG A 129 20.80 13.34 -5.59
N ASP A 130 21.79 12.60 -6.09
CA ASP A 130 22.04 11.22 -5.66
C ASP A 130 22.39 11.25 -4.17
N SER A 131 21.46 10.79 -3.33
CA SER A 131 21.64 10.66 -1.88
C SER A 131 22.36 9.36 -1.54
#